data_AF-B8LDJ5-F1
#
_entry.id   AF-B8LDJ5-F1
#
_cell.length_a   1.000
_cell.length_b   1.000
_cell.length_c   1.000
_cell.angle_alpha   90.00
_cell.angle_beta   90.00
_cell.angle_gamma   90.00
#
_symmetry.space_group_name_H-M   'P 1'
#
loop_
_entity.id
_entity.type
_entity.pdbx_description
1 polymer ?
#
loop_
_entity_poly.entity_id
_entity_poly.type
_entity_poly.pdbx_seq_one_letter_code
_entity_poly.pdbx_strand_id
1 'polypeptide(L)'
;MPPVGRPPKKAKTSLGAATSSALTTTTIDDLTSLTTASLYSLSSRRHRDESRESVRRAQDERDRAYVSLEQSQRWLERANEHLERMEENAREAHREYVDAKNLLVRVRQASCAAGVAGLEDSDDEDGGVLGMISGRGGGDGGKNRKVPYIEDILIELAKSGDLTDGKKLHEADLDLVNRKDRSQFVNAMKLVEELWTEEEELFLRSSQEEIRESLEELKIIAETVSLRCLTKLNEWEGRSDPTPTGHQKPSFVSVGTRARRHFIARKKSGEETSEDLIG
;
A
#
# COMPACT_ATOMS: atom_id res chain seq x y z
N MET A 1 67.69 -43.01 -14.77
CA MET A 1 68.43 -42.87 -16.04
C MET A 1 68.38 -41.42 -16.50
N PRO A 2 69.45 -40.93 -17.13
CA PRO A 2 69.86 -39.51 -17.26
C PRO A 2 69.61 -39.05 -18.72
N PRO A 3 70.35 -38.10 -19.36
CA PRO A 3 71.02 -36.85 -18.94
C PRO A 3 70.67 -35.63 -19.85
N VAL A 4 71.16 -34.45 -19.46
CA VAL A 4 71.89 -33.41 -20.26
C VAL A 4 71.48 -33.13 -21.71
N GLY A 5 71.27 -31.85 -22.04
CA GLY A 5 71.33 -31.39 -23.44
C GLY A 5 71.21 -29.88 -23.67
N ARG A 6 72.31 -29.13 -23.47
CA ARG A 6 72.61 -27.91 -24.26
C ARG A 6 73.52 -28.33 -25.43
N PRO A 7 73.75 -27.53 -26.49
CA PRO A 7 72.87 -26.81 -27.44
C PRO A 7 73.18 -27.26 -28.91
N PRO A 8 72.81 -26.50 -29.96
CA PRO A 8 73.90 -25.78 -30.62
C PRO A 8 73.57 -24.37 -31.12
N LYS A 9 74.68 -23.64 -31.31
CA LYS A 9 74.86 -22.30 -31.85
C LYS A 9 74.31 -22.18 -33.28
N LYS A 10 73.69 -21.04 -33.60
CA LYS A 10 73.90 -20.37 -34.90
C LYS A 10 74.21 -18.89 -34.66
N ALA A 11 75.19 -18.45 -35.42
CA ALA A 11 75.94 -17.23 -35.25
C ALA A 11 75.39 -16.09 -36.11
N LYS A 12 75.68 -14.88 -35.64
CA LYS A 12 76.03 -13.64 -36.37
C LYS A 12 75.08 -13.17 -37.48
N THR A 13 74.53 -11.99 -37.22
CA THR A 13 74.75 -10.88 -38.16
C THR A 13 75.22 -9.66 -37.37
N SER A 14 76.40 -9.19 -37.76
CA SER A 14 77.08 -8.00 -37.26
C SER A 14 76.60 -6.76 -37.98
N LEU A 15 76.40 -5.66 -37.25
CA LEU A 15 76.65 -4.27 -37.66
C LEU A 15 76.57 -3.51 -36.32
N GLY A 16 77.59 -2.92 -35.74
CA GLY A 16 78.69 -2.15 -36.29
C GLY A 16 78.93 -1.10 -35.22
N ALA A 17 80.08 -1.15 -34.56
CA ALA A 17 80.43 -0.17 -33.55
C ALA A 17 80.64 1.19 -34.24
N ALA A 18 79.80 2.17 -33.91
CA ALA A 18 80.07 3.57 -34.13
C ALA A 18 79.81 4.33 -32.82
N THR A 19 80.88 4.38 -32.05
CA THR A 19 81.26 5.46 -31.13
C THR A 19 80.40 6.74 -31.20
N SER A 20 79.60 6.95 -30.16
CA SER A 20 79.47 8.25 -29.47
C SER A 20 79.14 7.91 -28.02
N SER A 21 80.14 7.74 -27.15
CA SER A 21 80.62 8.82 -26.29
C SER A 21 79.53 9.78 -25.84
N ALA A 22 78.60 9.28 -25.03
CA ALA A 22 78.04 10.07 -23.95
C ALA A 22 77.92 9.13 -22.74
N LEU A 23 78.91 9.19 -21.85
CA LEU A 23 78.64 8.99 -20.43
C LEU A 23 77.62 10.08 -20.08
N THR A 24 76.33 9.80 -20.22
CA THR A 24 75.31 10.63 -19.58
C THR A 24 75.38 10.26 -18.11
N THR A 25 76.16 11.02 -17.36
CA THR A 25 76.04 11.13 -15.92
C THR A 25 74.58 11.52 -15.68
N THR A 26 73.72 10.52 -15.49
CA THR A 26 72.31 10.74 -15.19
C THR A 26 72.34 11.37 -13.81
N THR A 27 72.14 12.67 -13.77
CA THR A 27 72.16 13.38 -12.50
C THR A 27 70.96 12.92 -11.69
N ILE A 28 71.05 13.04 -10.37
CA ILE A 28 69.92 12.71 -9.48
C ILE A 28 68.67 13.48 -9.94
N ASP A 29 68.84 14.72 -10.42
CA ASP A 29 67.79 15.56 -11.00
C ASP A 29 67.12 14.92 -12.24
N ASP A 30 67.90 14.29 -13.14
CA ASP A 30 67.37 13.58 -14.32
C ASP A 30 66.54 12.34 -13.91
N LEU A 31 66.98 11.61 -12.87
CA LEU A 31 66.21 10.48 -12.34
C LEU A 31 64.93 10.93 -11.65
N THR A 32 64.97 12.01 -10.88
CA THR A 32 63.75 12.58 -10.28
C THR A 32 62.78 13.12 -11.32
N SER A 33 63.25 13.76 -12.40
CA SER A 33 62.38 14.26 -13.46
C SER A 33 61.70 13.12 -14.23
N LEU A 34 62.43 12.03 -14.56
CA LEU A 34 61.86 10.81 -15.16
C LEU A 34 60.84 10.14 -14.25
N THR A 35 61.13 10.05 -12.96
CA THR A 35 60.22 9.44 -11.98
C THR A 35 58.94 10.27 -11.85
N THR A 36 59.08 11.60 -11.79
CA THR A 36 57.95 12.53 -11.70
C THR A 36 57.09 12.48 -12.95
N ALA A 37 57.69 12.49 -14.14
CA ALA A 37 56.98 12.36 -15.41
C ALA A 37 56.24 11.01 -15.55
N SER A 38 56.85 9.93 -15.05
CA SER A 38 56.22 8.60 -15.02
C SER A 38 55.00 8.57 -14.10
N LEU A 39 55.10 9.17 -12.90
CA LEU A 39 53.98 9.27 -11.96
C LEU A 39 52.82 10.12 -12.52
N TYR A 40 53.11 11.25 -13.16
CA TYR A 40 52.08 12.06 -13.84
C TYR A 40 51.42 11.29 -15.00
N SER A 41 52.18 10.52 -15.77
CA SER A 41 51.66 9.71 -16.86
C SER A 41 50.74 8.57 -16.37
N LEU A 42 51.10 7.92 -15.25
CA LEU A 42 50.28 6.89 -14.60
C LEU A 42 49.01 7.49 -13.99
N SER A 43 49.11 8.63 -13.32
CA SER A 43 47.97 9.37 -12.78
C SER A 43 46.99 9.79 -13.89
N SER A 44 47.51 10.32 -15.01
CA SER A 44 46.70 10.72 -16.16
C SER A 44 45.99 9.53 -16.83
N ARG A 45 46.64 8.37 -16.95
CA ARG A 45 45.99 7.14 -17.45
C ARG A 45 44.86 6.69 -16.53
N ARG A 46 45.12 6.62 -15.23
CA ARG A 46 44.12 6.23 -14.23
C ARG A 46 42.89 7.14 -14.26
N HIS A 47 43.09 8.45 -14.38
CA HIS A 47 41.97 9.40 -14.47
C HIS A 47 41.16 9.24 -15.78
N ARG A 48 41.81 8.89 -16.91
CA ARG A 48 41.10 8.58 -18.15
C ARG A 48 40.30 7.29 -18.04
N ASP A 49 40.84 6.28 -17.39
CA ASP A 49 40.17 5.00 -17.21
C ASP A 49 38.97 5.16 -16.24
N GLU A 50 39.13 5.89 -15.15
CA GLU A 50 38.04 6.24 -14.22
C GLU A 50 36.93 7.06 -14.91
N SER A 51 37.30 7.99 -15.80
CA SER A 51 36.34 8.77 -16.59
C SER A 51 35.56 7.89 -17.57
N ARG A 52 36.23 6.96 -18.27
CA ARG A 52 35.57 5.99 -19.17
C ARG A 52 34.63 5.06 -18.41
N GLU A 53 35.04 4.59 -17.25
CA GLU A 53 34.23 3.74 -16.38
C GLU A 53 32.99 4.50 -15.87
N SER A 54 33.15 5.79 -15.55
CA SER A 54 32.02 6.65 -15.17
C SER A 54 31.01 6.85 -16.30
N VAL A 55 31.48 7.02 -17.54
CA VAL A 55 30.60 7.13 -18.72
C VAL A 55 29.84 5.82 -18.94
N ARG A 56 30.50 4.67 -18.81
CA ARG A 56 29.84 3.36 -18.89
C ARG A 56 28.76 3.20 -17.84
N ARG A 57 29.07 3.50 -16.58
CA ARG A 57 28.09 3.43 -15.48
C ARG A 57 26.88 4.34 -15.73
N ALA A 58 27.12 5.56 -16.22
CA ALA A 58 26.04 6.49 -16.56
C ALA A 58 25.17 5.97 -17.72
N GLN A 59 25.76 5.31 -18.73
CA GLN A 59 25.00 4.66 -19.81
C GLN A 59 24.18 3.49 -19.30
N ASP A 60 24.77 2.61 -18.49
CA ASP A 60 24.06 1.47 -17.90
C ASP A 60 22.89 1.93 -17.01
N GLU A 61 23.08 3.01 -16.24
CA GLU A 61 22.04 3.59 -15.40
C GLU A 61 20.91 4.22 -16.22
N ARG A 62 21.27 4.95 -17.29
CA ARG A 62 20.28 5.48 -18.25
C ARG A 62 19.47 4.35 -18.89
N ASP A 63 20.11 3.28 -19.33
CA ASP A 63 19.44 2.18 -20.01
C ASP A 63 18.52 1.41 -19.03
N ARG A 64 18.92 1.26 -17.76
CA ARG A 64 18.03 0.76 -16.69
C ARG A 64 16.83 1.67 -16.46
N ALA A 65 17.04 2.98 -16.44
CA ALA A 65 15.96 3.95 -16.28
C ALA A 65 14.95 3.88 -17.44
N TYR A 66 15.42 3.70 -18.69
CA TYR A 66 14.54 3.50 -19.85
C TYR A 66 13.67 2.25 -19.73
N VAL A 67 14.26 1.11 -19.33
CA VAL A 67 13.50 -0.14 -19.13
C VAL A 67 12.46 0.04 -18.01
N SER A 68 12.83 0.70 -16.92
CA SER A 68 11.90 0.99 -15.83
C SER A 68 10.76 1.91 -16.28
N LEU A 69 11.05 2.91 -17.12
CA LEU A 69 10.05 3.82 -17.66
C LEU A 69 9.06 3.08 -18.58
N GLU A 70 9.55 2.25 -19.50
CA GLU A 70 8.67 1.43 -20.36
C GLU A 70 7.77 0.50 -19.54
N GLN A 71 8.32 -0.12 -18.50
CA GLN A 71 7.50 -0.94 -17.60
C GLN A 71 6.42 -0.10 -16.93
N SER A 72 6.77 1.06 -16.36
CA SER A 72 5.80 1.95 -15.73
C SER A 72 4.68 2.40 -16.70
N GLN A 73 5.02 2.68 -17.96
CA GLN A 73 4.05 3.05 -18.99
C GLN A 73 3.07 1.89 -19.27
N ARG A 74 3.57 0.66 -19.45
CA ARG A 74 2.70 -0.52 -19.63
C ARG A 74 1.79 -0.79 -18.43
N TRP A 75 2.24 -0.45 -17.22
CA TRP A 75 1.40 -0.55 -16.02
C TRP A 75 0.30 0.50 -16.02
N LEU A 76 0.62 1.74 -16.40
CA LEU A 76 -0.37 2.82 -16.53
C LEU A 76 -1.40 2.54 -17.63
N GLU A 77 -0.97 2.01 -18.78
CA GLU A 77 -1.88 1.61 -19.86
C GLU A 77 -2.89 0.55 -19.39
N ARG A 78 -2.41 -0.49 -18.68
CA ARG A 78 -3.29 -1.52 -18.11
C ARG A 78 -4.24 -0.96 -17.04
N ALA A 79 -3.78 -0.03 -16.22
CA ALA A 79 -4.61 0.63 -15.22
C ALA A 79 -5.71 1.48 -15.89
N ASN A 80 -5.37 2.22 -16.95
CA ASN A 80 -6.34 2.99 -17.72
C ASN A 80 -7.40 2.10 -18.37
N GLU A 81 -7.00 0.99 -19.01
CA GLU A 81 -7.98 0.05 -19.57
C GLU A 81 -8.90 -0.54 -18.49
N HIS A 82 -8.40 -0.78 -17.29
CA HIS A 82 -9.23 -1.26 -16.18
C HIS A 82 -10.22 -0.17 -15.72
N LEU A 83 -9.77 1.08 -15.66
CA LEU A 83 -10.60 2.22 -15.30
C LEU A 83 -11.73 2.43 -16.33
N GLU A 84 -11.42 2.37 -17.62
CA GLU A 84 -12.43 2.45 -18.69
C GLU A 84 -13.50 1.36 -18.55
N ARG A 85 -13.11 0.11 -18.28
CA ARG A 85 -14.07 -0.99 -18.06
C ARG A 85 -14.94 -0.75 -16.82
N MET A 86 -14.37 -0.21 -15.75
CA MET A 86 -15.15 0.14 -14.56
C MET A 86 -16.15 1.26 -14.83
N GLU A 87 -15.76 2.29 -15.57
CA GLU A 87 -16.68 3.36 -15.95
C GLU A 87 -17.82 2.84 -16.86
N GLU A 88 -17.51 1.96 -17.81
CA GLU A 88 -18.53 1.34 -18.66
C GLU A 88 -19.51 0.49 -17.84
N ASN A 89 -19.01 -0.33 -16.91
CA ASN A 89 -19.83 -1.11 -16.00
C ASN A 89 -20.70 -0.21 -15.10
N ALA A 90 -20.15 0.90 -14.59
CA ALA A 90 -20.92 1.87 -13.81
C ALA A 90 -22.04 2.53 -14.64
N ARG A 91 -21.76 2.87 -15.90
CA ARG A 91 -22.79 3.40 -16.82
C ARG A 91 -23.86 2.35 -17.12
N GLU A 92 -23.50 1.08 -17.26
CA GLU A 92 -24.44 -0.02 -17.48
C GLU A 92 -25.32 -0.27 -16.25
N ALA A 93 -24.73 -0.39 -15.07
CA ALA A 93 -25.47 -0.52 -13.81
C ALA A 93 -26.44 0.65 -13.58
N HIS A 94 -26.05 1.87 -13.96
CA HIS A 94 -26.94 3.03 -13.88
C HIS A 94 -28.14 2.90 -14.84
N ARG A 95 -27.92 2.42 -16.07
CA ARG A 95 -29.02 2.15 -17.03
C ARG A 95 -29.99 1.11 -16.47
N GLU A 96 -29.46 -0.01 -15.96
CA GLU A 96 -30.28 -1.07 -15.36
C GLU A 96 -31.10 -0.57 -14.16
N TYR A 97 -30.48 0.27 -13.32
CA TYR A 97 -31.16 0.89 -12.19
C TYR A 97 -32.34 1.78 -12.65
N VAL A 98 -32.14 2.60 -13.69
CA VAL A 98 -33.21 3.44 -14.26
C VAL A 98 -34.34 2.58 -14.82
N ASP A 99 -34.02 1.50 -15.51
CA ASP A 99 -35.01 0.56 -16.05
C ASP A 99 -35.81 -0.13 -14.95
N ALA A 100 -35.14 -0.60 -13.89
CA ALA A 100 -35.78 -1.20 -12.72
C ALA A 100 -36.70 -0.19 -12.00
N LYS A 101 -36.25 1.06 -11.85
CA LYS A 101 -37.06 2.15 -11.30
C LYS A 101 -38.32 2.40 -12.14
N ASN A 102 -38.18 2.46 -13.46
CA ASN A 102 -39.31 2.64 -14.38
C ASN A 102 -40.28 1.44 -14.33
N LEU A 103 -39.77 0.22 -14.17
CA LEU A 103 -40.60 -0.97 -13.98
C LEU A 103 -41.41 -0.89 -12.69
N LEU A 104 -40.80 -0.50 -11.57
CA LEU A 104 -41.49 -0.33 -10.28
C LEU A 104 -42.62 0.71 -10.36
N VAL A 105 -42.38 1.83 -11.05
CA VAL A 105 -43.42 2.85 -11.27
C VAL A 105 -44.60 2.26 -12.05
N ARG A 106 -44.35 1.48 -13.11
CA ARG A 106 -45.40 0.81 -13.89
C ARG A 106 -46.17 -0.22 -13.06
N VAL A 107 -45.49 -1.03 -12.25
CA VAL A 107 -46.14 -2.01 -11.36
C VAL A 107 -47.03 -1.30 -10.35
N ARG A 108 -46.56 -0.20 -9.75
CA ARG A 108 -47.37 0.60 -8.82
C ARG A 108 -48.61 1.17 -9.49
N GLN A 109 -48.48 1.73 -10.70
CA GLN A 109 -49.60 2.27 -11.46
C GLN A 109 -50.62 1.17 -11.85
N ALA A 110 -50.14 -0.01 -12.27
CA ALA A 110 -51.00 -1.15 -12.58
C ALA A 110 -51.73 -1.68 -11.33
N SER A 111 -51.06 -1.69 -10.17
CA SER A 111 -51.67 -2.09 -8.89
C SER A 111 -52.74 -1.10 -8.43
N CYS A 112 -52.53 0.21 -8.62
CA CYS A 112 -53.56 1.21 -8.35
C CYS A 112 -54.75 1.15 -9.34
N ALA A 113 -54.53 0.71 -10.58
CA ALA A 113 -55.60 0.50 -11.56
C ALA A 113 -56.45 -0.75 -11.28
N ALA A 114 -55.92 -1.73 -10.54
CA ALA A 114 -56.63 -2.96 -10.16
C ALA A 114 -57.47 -2.83 -8.86
N GLY A 115 -57.38 -1.69 -8.16
CA GLY A 115 -58.03 -1.46 -6.88
C GLY A 115 -59.42 -0.81 -6.95
N VAL A 116 -60.39 -1.44 -7.62
CA VAL A 116 -61.83 -1.20 -7.39
C VAL A 116 -62.59 -2.52 -7.57
N ALA A 117 -62.52 -3.41 -6.57
CA ALA A 117 -63.57 -4.41 -6.28
C ALA A 117 -63.22 -5.18 -4.98
N GLY A 118 -64.07 -5.05 -3.95
CA GLY A 118 -64.28 -6.11 -2.94
C GLY A 118 -63.91 -5.81 -1.48
N LEU A 119 -64.86 -5.23 -0.74
CA LEU A 119 -65.19 -5.51 0.68
C LEU A 119 -65.37 -7.05 0.87
N GLU A 120 -65.08 -7.75 1.97
CA GLU A 120 -65.52 -7.65 3.38
C GLU A 120 -64.73 -8.69 4.21
N ASP A 121 -64.28 -8.33 5.41
CA ASP A 121 -64.66 -8.89 6.73
C ASP A 121 -64.33 -10.36 7.02
N SER A 122 -63.33 -10.58 7.90
CA SER A 122 -63.29 -11.70 8.84
C SER A 122 -62.24 -11.39 9.92
N ASP A 123 -62.70 -10.84 11.03
CA ASP A 123 -62.02 -10.91 12.33
C ASP A 123 -61.97 -12.38 12.80
N ASP A 124 -60.80 -12.83 13.27
CA ASP A 124 -60.62 -13.57 14.53
C ASP A 124 -59.16 -14.10 14.67
N GLU A 125 -58.56 -13.76 15.81
CA GLU A 125 -57.48 -14.44 16.54
C GLU A 125 -56.03 -14.44 15.95
N ASP A 126 -55.25 -13.50 16.49
CA ASP A 126 -54.02 -13.73 17.26
C ASP A 126 -52.85 -14.54 16.66
N GLY A 127 -51.66 -13.92 16.65
CA GLY A 127 -50.40 -14.59 16.32
C GLY A 127 -49.40 -13.74 15.55
N GLY A 128 -48.81 -12.75 16.22
CA GLY A 128 -47.75 -11.92 15.66
C GLY A 128 -46.58 -12.72 15.06
N VAL A 129 -46.29 -12.46 13.78
CA VAL A 129 -45.03 -12.84 13.12
C VAL A 129 -44.16 -11.58 13.01
N LEU A 130 -43.84 -11.00 14.15
CA LEU A 130 -42.83 -9.96 14.33
C LEU A 130 -41.91 -10.44 15.45
N GLY A 131 -41.15 -11.49 15.14
CA GLY A 131 -40.40 -12.21 16.17
C GLY A 131 -39.32 -13.12 15.62
N MET A 132 -38.23 -12.54 15.12
CA MET A 132 -36.82 -12.97 15.29
C MET A 132 -36.02 -11.70 14.94
N ILE A 133 -35.41 -10.95 15.85
CA ILE A 133 -34.29 -11.30 16.72
C ILE A 133 -34.26 -10.32 17.91
N SER A 134 -34.97 -10.63 18.98
CA SER A 134 -34.66 -10.11 20.32
C SER A 134 -34.50 -11.32 21.23
N GLY A 135 -33.25 -11.76 21.34
CA GLY A 135 -32.85 -12.92 22.13
C GLY A 135 -31.92 -12.47 23.25
N ARG A 136 -32.47 -11.88 24.30
CA ARG A 136 -31.79 -11.76 25.59
C ARG A 136 -31.81 -13.15 26.23
N GLY A 137 -30.72 -13.88 26.07
CA GLY A 137 -30.50 -15.18 26.69
C GLY A 137 -29.01 -15.41 26.91
N GLY A 138 -28.60 -15.40 28.18
CA GLY A 138 -27.31 -15.93 28.57
C GLY A 138 -27.24 -17.43 28.25
N GLY A 139 -26.16 -17.85 27.62
CA GLY A 139 -25.97 -19.23 27.21
C GLY A 139 -24.69 -19.39 26.40
N ASP A 140 -23.74 -20.07 27.01
CA ASP A 140 -22.48 -20.54 26.45
C ASP A 140 -22.65 -21.19 25.06
N GLY A 141 -21.78 -20.84 24.11
CA GLY A 141 -21.97 -21.25 22.71
C GLY A 141 -20.97 -20.65 21.73
N GLY A 142 -19.67 -20.77 22.04
CA GLY A 142 -18.62 -20.47 21.07
C GLY A 142 -18.69 -21.43 19.88
N LYS A 143 -18.94 -20.91 18.68
CA LYS A 143 -18.32 -21.26 17.37
C LYS A 143 -19.03 -20.48 16.24
N ASN A 144 -18.25 -19.71 15.49
CA ASN A 144 -18.56 -19.05 14.20
C ASN A 144 -19.50 -17.82 14.18
N ARG A 145 -19.26 -16.79 14.99
CA ARG A 145 -19.63 -15.42 14.55
C ARG A 145 -18.52 -14.91 13.62
N LYS A 146 -18.87 -14.60 12.37
CA LYS A 146 -17.95 -14.00 11.39
C LYS A 146 -17.44 -12.68 11.96
N VAL A 147 -16.13 -12.52 12.07
CA VAL A 147 -15.53 -11.27 12.58
C VAL A 147 -15.85 -10.14 11.59
N PRO A 148 -16.51 -9.05 12.03
CA PRO A 148 -16.77 -7.87 11.20
C PRO A 148 -15.50 -7.28 10.56
N TYR A 149 -15.64 -6.80 9.32
CA TYR A 149 -14.63 -5.97 8.68
C TYR A 149 -14.73 -4.52 9.14
N ILE A 150 -13.63 -3.77 9.02
CA ILE A 150 -13.64 -2.33 9.34
C ILE A 150 -14.63 -1.58 8.44
N GLU A 151 -14.68 -1.95 7.16
CA GLU A 151 -15.64 -1.44 6.18
C GLU A 151 -17.08 -1.55 6.70
N ASP A 152 -17.50 -2.76 7.10
CA ASP A 152 -18.86 -3.02 7.58
C ASP A 152 -19.19 -2.19 8.83
N ILE A 153 -18.21 -2.07 9.75
CA ILE A 153 -18.35 -1.28 10.99
C ILE A 153 -18.58 0.19 10.67
N LEU A 154 -17.78 0.78 9.77
CA LEU A 154 -17.91 2.19 9.40
C LEU A 154 -19.25 2.48 8.74
N ILE A 155 -19.69 1.58 7.87
CA ILE A 155 -20.99 1.68 7.20
C ILE A 155 -22.13 1.65 8.23
N GLU A 156 -22.07 0.74 9.21
CA GLU A 156 -23.10 0.64 10.25
C GLU A 156 -23.14 1.86 11.16
N LEU A 157 -21.98 2.37 11.58
CA LEU A 157 -21.87 3.55 12.41
C LEU A 157 -22.37 4.82 11.72
N ALA A 158 -22.04 5.00 10.43
CA ALA A 158 -22.55 6.13 9.65
C ALA A 158 -24.07 6.04 9.45
N LYS A 159 -24.60 4.84 9.14
CA LYS A 159 -26.04 4.62 8.95
C LYS A 159 -26.86 4.79 10.23
N SER A 160 -26.34 4.35 11.37
CA SER A 160 -27.01 4.49 12.67
C SER A 160 -26.97 5.92 13.19
N GLY A 161 -26.13 6.78 12.61
CA GLY A 161 -25.97 8.17 13.05
C GLY A 161 -25.10 8.30 14.31
N ASP A 162 -24.51 7.20 14.81
CA ASP A 162 -23.71 7.19 16.04
C ASP A 162 -22.43 8.04 15.95
N LEU A 163 -22.05 8.47 14.75
CA LEU A 163 -20.89 9.32 14.48
C LEU A 163 -21.18 10.82 14.46
N THR A 164 -22.46 11.23 14.43
CA THR A 164 -22.87 12.63 14.22
C THR A 164 -22.61 13.53 15.43
N ASP A 165 -22.59 12.97 16.65
CA ASP A 165 -22.42 13.72 17.90
C ASP A 165 -20.97 14.12 18.24
N GLY A 166 -20.02 13.98 17.30
CA GLY A 166 -18.59 14.22 17.58
C GLY A 166 -17.95 13.21 18.54
N LYS A 167 -18.65 12.11 18.86
CA LYS A 167 -18.11 11.00 19.63
C LYS A 167 -16.91 10.38 18.92
N LYS A 168 -15.94 9.93 19.70
CA LYS A 168 -14.80 9.20 19.14
C LYS A 168 -15.24 7.83 18.67
N LEU A 169 -14.70 7.39 17.54
CA LEU A 169 -15.01 6.14 16.88
C LEU A 169 -14.78 4.92 17.79
N HIS A 170 -13.73 4.99 18.62
CA HIS A 170 -13.40 3.93 19.57
C HIS A 170 -14.32 3.90 20.80
N GLU A 171 -15.13 4.94 21.01
CA GLU A 171 -16.12 5.03 22.07
C GLU A 171 -17.49 4.54 21.60
N ALA A 172 -17.73 4.46 20.29
CA ALA A 172 -18.97 3.97 19.72
C ALA A 172 -19.34 2.58 20.29
N ASP A 173 -20.61 2.42 20.65
CA ASP A 173 -21.12 1.15 21.16
C ASP A 173 -21.71 0.37 19.99
N LEU A 174 -21.21 -0.83 19.76
CA LEU A 174 -21.61 -1.66 18.63
C LEU A 174 -21.99 -3.03 19.15
N ASP A 175 -23.24 -3.41 18.94
CA ASP A 175 -23.76 -4.74 19.27
C ASP A 175 -23.00 -5.85 18.52
N LEU A 176 -22.36 -5.51 17.41
CA LEU A 176 -21.48 -6.40 16.64
C LEU A 176 -20.16 -6.75 17.33
N VAL A 177 -19.72 -5.98 18.32
CA VAL A 177 -18.40 -6.14 18.97
C VAL A 177 -18.58 -6.82 20.32
N ASN A 178 -18.14 -8.07 20.41
CA ASN A 178 -18.11 -8.79 21.69
C ASN A 178 -17.20 -8.07 22.71
N ARG A 179 -17.60 -8.09 23.99
CA ARG A 179 -16.82 -7.52 25.10
C ARG A 179 -15.37 -8.02 25.18
N LYS A 180 -15.12 -9.27 24.75
CA LYS A 180 -13.79 -9.89 24.72
C LYS A 180 -12.86 -9.24 23.68
N ASP A 181 -13.44 -8.74 22.58
CA ASP A 181 -12.69 -8.18 21.46
C ASP A 181 -12.69 -6.64 21.47
N ARG A 182 -13.29 -6.03 22.51
CA ARG A 182 -13.39 -4.58 22.67
C ARG A 182 -12.02 -3.89 22.65
N SER A 183 -10.98 -4.55 23.19
CA SER A 183 -9.63 -3.98 23.17
C SER A 183 -9.05 -3.89 21.76
N GLN A 184 -9.28 -4.90 20.93
CA GLN A 184 -8.85 -4.93 19.53
C GLN A 184 -9.66 -3.91 18.73
N PHE A 185 -10.98 -3.85 18.97
CA PHE A 185 -11.85 -2.83 18.38
C PHE A 185 -11.35 -1.42 18.67
N VAL A 186 -11.10 -1.08 19.94
CA VAL A 186 -10.61 0.25 20.33
C VAL A 186 -9.30 0.59 19.61
N ASN A 187 -8.36 -0.35 19.53
CA ASN A 187 -7.09 -0.12 18.82
C ASN A 187 -7.29 0.03 17.30
N ALA A 188 -8.21 -0.72 16.70
CA ALA A 188 -8.53 -0.59 15.28
C ALA A 188 -9.19 0.76 14.98
N MET A 189 -10.17 1.17 15.79
CA MET A 189 -10.87 2.44 15.58
C MET A 189 -9.97 3.66 15.83
N LYS A 190 -9.08 3.61 16.83
CA LYS A 190 -8.04 4.65 17.00
C LYS A 190 -7.14 4.77 15.79
N LEU A 191 -6.78 3.65 15.16
CA LEU A 191 -6.00 3.67 13.94
C LEU A 191 -6.80 4.27 12.77
N VAL A 192 -8.09 3.97 12.68
CA VAL A 192 -8.97 4.61 11.69
C VAL A 192 -9.01 6.13 11.88
N GLU A 193 -9.20 6.60 13.11
CA GLU A 193 -9.20 8.02 13.44
C GLU A 193 -7.84 8.70 13.15
N GLU A 194 -6.72 7.99 13.30
CA GLU A 194 -5.39 8.50 12.92
C GLU A 194 -5.22 8.63 11.39
N LEU A 195 -6.06 7.98 10.58
CA LEU A 195 -5.81 7.78 9.15
C LEU A 195 -6.88 8.29 8.20
N TRP A 196 -8.11 8.53 8.65
CA TRP A 196 -9.12 9.18 7.81
C TRP A 196 -8.71 10.63 7.50
N THR A 197 -9.13 11.16 6.34
CA THR A 197 -8.92 12.57 6.01
C THR A 197 -9.99 13.43 6.67
N GLU A 198 -9.76 14.75 6.74
CA GLU A 198 -10.78 15.69 7.23
C GLU A 198 -12.08 15.62 6.41
N GLU A 199 -11.97 15.43 5.09
CA GLU A 199 -13.13 15.29 4.19
C GLU A 199 -13.90 13.99 4.47
N GLU A 200 -13.20 12.87 4.64
CA GLU A 200 -13.81 11.58 4.96
C GLU A 200 -14.47 11.61 6.35
N GLU A 201 -13.83 12.26 7.33
CA GLU A 201 -14.42 12.45 8.66
C GLU A 201 -15.70 13.30 8.59
N LEU A 202 -15.66 14.43 7.88
CA LEU A 202 -16.85 15.28 7.69
C LEU A 202 -17.98 14.51 7.01
N PHE A 203 -17.67 13.71 6.00
CA PHE A 203 -18.67 12.87 5.34
C PHE A 203 -19.23 11.79 6.27
N LEU A 204 -18.38 11.02 6.96
CA LEU A 204 -18.81 9.94 7.85
C LEU A 204 -19.62 10.43 9.07
N ARG A 205 -19.48 11.70 9.42
CA ARG A 205 -20.23 12.37 10.49
C ARG A 205 -21.40 13.22 9.97
N SER A 206 -21.70 13.17 8.67
CA SER A 206 -22.83 13.87 8.07
C SER A 206 -24.18 13.30 8.53
N SER A 207 -25.27 14.00 8.24
CA SER A 207 -26.61 13.56 8.65
C SER A 207 -26.98 12.20 8.06
N GLN A 208 -27.85 11.45 8.72
CA GLN A 208 -28.29 10.14 8.23
C GLN A 208 -28.97 10.25 6.85
N GLU A 209 -29.68 11.35 6.60
CA GLU A 209 -30.26 11.67 5.30
C GLU A 209 -29.18 11.81 4.22
N GLU A 210 -28.12 12.59 4.44
CA GLU A 210 -27.01 12.76 3.51
C GLU A 210 -26.29 11.43 3.25
N ILE A 211 -26.02 10.65 4.31
CA ILE A 211 -25.45 9.31 4.19
C ILE A 211 -26.33 8.38 3.34
N ARG A 212 -27.66 8.48 3.49
CA ARG A 212 -28.63 7.65 2.76
C ARG A 212 -28.70 8.01 1.28
N GLU A 213 -28.52 9.28 0.94
CA GLU A 213 -28.46 9.74 -0.46
C GLU A 213 -27.14 9.34 -1.13
N SER A 214 -26.05 9.28 -0.36
CA SER A 214 -24.68 8.98 -0.82
C SER A 214 -24.15 7.60 -0.39
N LEU A 215 -24.99 6.54 -0.43
CA LEU A 215 -24.60 5.20 0.04
C LEU A 215 -23.42 4.58 -0.73
N GLU A 216 -23.24 4.93 -2.01
CA GLU A 216 -22.12 4.40 -2.80
C GLU A 216 -20.80 5.07 -2.41
N GLU A 217 -20.83 6.38 -2.17
CA GLU A 217 -19.71 7.14 -1.64
C GLU A 217 -19.31 6.64 -0.26
N LEU A 218 -20.29 6.35 0.61
CA LEU A 218 -20.05 5.72 1.92
C LEU A 218 -19.26 4.42 1.80
N LYS A 219 -19.63 3.53 0.85
CA LYS A 219 -18.90 2.25 0.66
C LYS A 219 -17.47 2.49 0.20
N ILE A 220 -17.27 3.39 -0.77
CA ILE A 220 -15.95 3.72 -1.31
C ILE A 220 -15.06 4.29 -0.20
N ILE A 221 -15.58 5.20 0.62
CA ILE A 221 -14.85 5.79 1.75
C ILE A 221 -14.53 4.71 2.78
N ALA A 222 -15.50 3.90 3.19
CA ALA A 222 -15.30 2.84 4.17
C ALA A 222 -14.25 1.81 3.70
N GLU A 223 -14.27 1.43 2.43
CA GLU A 223 -13.26 0.56 1.81
C GLU A 223 -11.88 1.24 1.76
N THR A 224 -11.83 2.50 1.33
CA THR A 224 -10.58 3.26 1.23
C THR A 224 -9.89 3.42 2.58
N VAL A 225 -10.63 3.81 3.61
CA VAL A 225 -10.13 3.94 4.98
C VAL A 225 -9.65 2.59 5.51
N SER A 226 -10.42 1.52 5.24
CA SER A 226 -10.07 0.16 5.61
C SER A 226 -8.73 -0.28 4.99
N LEU A 227 -8.57 -0.08 3.68
CA LEU A 227 -7.33 -0.40 2.97
C LEU A 227 -6.17 0.45 3.47
N ARG A 228 -6.38 1.74 3.72
CA ARG A 228 -5.36 2.65 4.27
C ARG A 228 -4.84 2.17 5.62
N CYS A 229 -5.71 1.68 6.50
CA CYS A 229 -5.30 1.06 7.77
C CYS A 229 -4.36 -0.13 7.54
N LEU A 230 -4.69 -0.99 6.57
CA LEU A 230 -3.90 -2.17 6.26
C LEU A 230 -2.54 -1.81 5.62
N THR A 231 -2.53 -0.86 4.68
CA THR A 231 -1.32 -0.29 4.08
C THR A 231 -0.41 0.27 5.16
N LYS A 232 -0.97 1.07 6.09
CA LYS A 232 -0.17 1.70 7.14
C LYS A 232 0.47 0.69 8.09
N LEU A 233 -0.26 -0.37 8.44
CA LEU A 233 0.30 -1.46 9.24
C LEU A 233 1.40 -2.21 8.50
N ASN A 234 1.26 -2.41 7.18
CA ASN A 234 2.29 -3.05 6.37
C ASN A 234 3.57 -2.20 6.30
N GLU A 235 3.45 -0.88 6.21
CA GLU A 235 4.57 0.06 6.30
C GLU A 235 5.30 -0.08 7.64
N TRP A 236 4.57 -0.06 8.77
CA TRP A 236 5.18 -0.18 10.09
C TRP A 236 5.81 -1.54 10.36
N GLU A 237 5.34 -2.59 9.69
CA GLU A 237 5.94 -3.92 9.73
C GLU A 237 7.13 -4.08 8.76
N GLY A 238 7.49 -3.04 8.01
CA GLY A 238 8.67 -3.02 7.15
C GLY A 238 8.51 -3.79 5.84
N ARG A 239 7.28 -3.95 5.33
CA ARG A 239 7.06 -4.59 4.03
C ARG A 239 7.61 -3.71 2.90
N SER A 240 8.32 -4.33 1.96
CA SER A 240 8.89 -3.64 0.79
C SER A 240 7.81 -3.08 -0.15
N ASP A 241 6.68 -3.78 -0.27
CA ASP A 241 5.46 -3.26 -0.87
C ASP A 241 4.36 -3.25 0.22
N PRO A 242 3.95 -2.06 0.70
CA PRO A 242 2.93 -1.95 1.73
C PRO A 242 1.51 -2.15 1.18
N THR A 243 1.33 -2.19 -0.14
CA THR A 243 0.01 -2.27 -0.77
C THR A 243 -0.66 -3.62 -0.45
N PRO A 244 -1.89 -3.62 0.09
CA PRO A 244 -2.64 -4.85 0.33
C PRO A 244 -2.89 -5.60 -0.99
N THR A 245 -2.81 -6.93 -0.95
CA THR A 245 -3.30 -7.73 -2.08
C THR A 245 -4.82 -7.64 -2.15
N GLY A 246 -5.40 -7.54 -3.36
CA GLY A 246 -6.81 -7.20 -3.60
C GLY A 246 -7.88 -8.17 -3.05
N HIS A 247 -7.51 -9.14 -2.22
CA HIS A 247 -8.43 -10.06 -1.55
C HIS A 247 -8.43 -9.92 -0.02
N GLN A 248 -7.60 -9.03 0.55
CA GLN A 248 -7.51 -8.87 2.00
C GLN A 248 -8.50 -7.82 2.50
N LYS A 249 -9.64 -8.28 3.03
CA LYS A 249 -10.55 -7.42 3.81
C LYS A 249 -10.05 -7.29 5.26
N PRO A 250 -9.67 -6.10 5.72
CA PRO A 250 -9.11 -5.91 7.06
C PRO A 250 -10.21 -6.02 8.12
N SER A 251 -10.10 -7.04 8.97
CA SER A 251 -10.97 -7.19 10.13
C SER A 251 -10.47 -6.36 11.30
N PHE A 252 -11.39 -5.86 12.14
CA PHE A 252 -11.00 -5.05 13.30
C PHE A 252 -10.12 -5.85 14.28
N VAL A 253 -10.29 -7.17 14.34
CA VAL A 253 -9.47 -8.04 15.20
C VAL A 253 -8.03 -8.11 14.70
N SER A 254 -7.83 -8.33 13.39
CA SER A 254 -6.47 -8.44 12.82
C SER A 254 -5.75 -7.09 12.86
N VAL A 255 -6.43 -6.02 12.46
CA VAL A 255 -5.91 -4.65 12.49
C VAL A 255 -5.64 -4.22 13.92
N GLY A 256 -6.61 -4.40 14.83
CA GLY A 256 -6.49 -4.01 16.23
C GLY A 256 -5.35 -4.71 16.96
N THR A 257 -5.14 -6.00 16.68
CA THR A 257 -4.02 -6.78 17.26
C THR A 257 -2.67 -6.23 16.77
N ARG A 258 -2.56 -5.90 15.48
CA ARG A 258 -1.33 -5.34 14.90
C ARG A 258 -1.08 -3.92 15.39
N ALA A 259 -2.10 -3.06 15.33
CA ALA A 259 -2.05 -1.67 15.79
C ALA A 259 -1.62 -1.56 17.26
N ARG A 260 -2.13 -2.44 18.13
CA ARG A 260 -1.74 -2.50 19.55
C ARG A 260 -0.23 -2.62 19.74
N ARG A 261 0.45 -3.45 18.93
CA ARG A 261 1.92 -3.63 19.04
C ARG A 261 2.64 -2.32 18.78
N HIS A 262 2.20 -1.56 17.78
CA HIS A 262 2.79 -0.27 17.42
C HIS A 262 2.44 0.83 18.42
N PHE A 263 1.19 0.90 18.91
CA PHE A 263 0.83 1.88 19.94
C PHE A 263 1.62 1.68 21.24
N ILE A 264 1.84 0.42 21.65
CA ILE A 264 2.67 0.12 22.81
C ILE A 264 4.14 0.50 22.55
N ALA A 265 4.67 0.18 21.36
CA ALA A 265 6.05 0.53 21.00
C ALA A 265 6.26 2.06 20.99
N ARG A 266 5.34 2.82 20.38
CA ARG A 266 5.37 4.29 20.36
C ARG A 266 5.31 4.89 21.77
N LYS A 267 4.48 4.32 22.65
CA LYS A 267 4.38 4.79 24.04
C LYS A 267 5.69 4.59 24.79
N LYS A 268 6.34 3.43 24.64
CA LYS A 268 7.63 3.14 25.26
C LYS A 268 8.75 4.05 24.76
N SER A 269 8.84 4.28 23.45
CA SER A 269 9.84 5.20 22.88
C SER A 269 9.60 6.67 23.28
N GLY A 270 8.34 7.05 23.54
CA GLY A 270 7.98 8.38 24.06
C GLY A 270 8.31 8.56 25.54
N GLU A 271 8.27 7.49 26.35
CA GLU A 271 8.72 7.49 27.74
C GLU A 271 10.26 7.56 27.83
N GLU A 272 10.99 6.80 27.04
CA GLU A 272 12.47 6.82 27.04
C GLU A 272 13.03 8.20 26.61
N THR A 273 12.41 8.85 25.63
CA THR A 273 12.83 10.20 25.19
C THR A 273 12.47 11.31 26.18
N SER A 274 11.53 11.09 27.09
CA SER A 274 11.17 12.09 28.11
C SER A 274 11.97 11.94 29.40
N GLU A 275 12.52 10.76 29.70
CA GLU A 275 13.45 10.57 30.81
C GLU A 275 14.86 11.10 30.47
N ASP A 276 15.32 10.99 29.22
CA ASP A 276 16.64 11.51 28.77
C ASP A 276 16.70 13.05 28.68
N LEU A 277 15.56 13.74 28.77
CA LEU A 277 15.49 15.21 28.78
C LEU A 277 15.50 15.82 30.20
N ILE A 278 15.56 14.97 31.24
CA ILE A 278 15.61 15.39 32.65
C ILE A 278 16.96 14.95 33.31
N GLY A 279 17.88 14.36 32.55
CA GLY A 279 19.22 13.95 33.00
C GLY A 279 20.28 15.04 32.91
#